data_AF-A0A2Z7ABA7-F1
#
_entry.id   AF-A0A2Z7ABA7-F1
#
_cell.length_a   1.000
_cell.length_b   1.000
_cell.length_c   1.000
_cell.angle_alpha   90.00
_cell.angle_beta   90.00
_cell.angle_gamma   90.00
#
_symmetry.space_group_name_H-M   'P 1'
#
loop_
_entity.id
_entity.type
_entity.pdbx_description
1 polymer ?
#
loop_
_entity_poly.entity_id
_entity_poly.type
_entity_poly.pdbx_seq_one_letter_code
_entity_poly.pdbx_strand_id
1 'polypeptide(L)' 'MELKKMYQKNGQVKEFVTEKVRGGYSVDIAGHFAFLPIRPHSFSHNSSDRFYIESINPDNIVVVMAS' A
#
# COMPACT_ATOMS: atom_id res chain seq x y z
N MET A 1 -10.59 13.18 4.16
CA MET A 1 -9.82 12.51 3.09
C MET A 1 -10.35 11.11 2.91
N GLU A 2 -10.50 10.68 1.67
CA GLU A 2 -11.01 9.35 1.28
C GLU A 2 -10.16 8.22 1.88
N LEU A 3 -8.83 8.41 1.84
CA LEU A 3 -7.84 7.50 2.44
C LEU A 3 -8.09 7.22 3.93
N LYS A 4 -8.42 8.26 4.73
CA LYS A 4 -8.71 8.11 6.16
C LYS A 4 -10.00 7.30 6.40
N LYS A 5 -10.99 7.41 5.50
CA LYS A 5 -12.20 6.59 5.57
C LYS A 5 -11.91 5.14 5.22
N MET A 6 -11.03 4.89 4.25
CA MET A 6 -10.60 3.53 3.87
C MET A 6 -9.84 2.86 5.02
N TYR A 7 -8.91 3.59 5.65
CA TYR A 7 -8.20 3.14 6.85
C TYR A 7 -9.16 2.80 7.99
N GLN A 8 -10.12 3.69 8.31
CA GLN A 8 -11.12 3.42 9.35
C GLN A 8 -12.02 2.23 9.05
N LYS A 9 -12.24 1.90 7.77
CA LYS A 9 -13.05 0.76 7.35
C LYS A 9 -12.26 -0.56 7.33
N ASN A 10 -10.94 -0.54 7.58
CA ASN A 10 -10.03 -1.67 7.35
C ASN A 10 -10.28 -2.35 5.99
N GLY A 11 -10.68 -1.56 4.99
CA GLY A 11 -11.01 -2.06 3.68
C GLY A 11 -9.75 -2.43 2.91
N GLN A 12 -9.77 -3.59 2.26
CA GLN A 12 -8.78 -3.91 1.24
C GLN A 12 -8.88 -2.91 0.11
N VAL A 13 -7.77 -2.26 -0.23
CA VAL A 13 -7.72 -1.32 -1.36
C VAL A 13 -7.00 -1.98 -2.52
N LYS A 14 -7.62 -1.98 -3.69
CA LYS A 14 -7.02 -2.54 -4.92
C LYS A 14 -6.17 -1.45 -5.54
N GLU A 15 -4.87 -1.71 -5.68
CA GLU A 15 -3.92 -0.68 -6.09
C GLU A 15 -2.81 -1.23 -6.98
N PHE A 16 -2.01 -0.33 -7.54
CA PHE A 16 -0.94 -0.67 -8.48
C PHE A 16 0.43 -0.33 -7.88
N VAL A 17 1.31 -1.33 -7.87
CA VAL A 17 2.72 -1.11 -7.54
C VAL A 17 3.40 -0.42 -8.72
N THR A 18 3.98 0.75 -8.48
CA THR A 18 4.54 1.61 -9.52
C THR A 18 6.01 1.30 -9.78
N GLU A 19 6.85 1.32 -8.74
CA GLU A 19 8.30 1.15 -8.88
C GLU A 19 8.95 0.52 -7.64
N LYS A 20 10.12 -0.12 -7.85
CA LYS A 20 10.95 -0.60 -6.75
C LYS A 20 11.84 0.54 -6.25
N VAL A 21 11.80 0.78 -4.94
CA VAL A 21 12.61 1.82 -4.28
C VAL A 21 13.50 1.18 -3.21
N ARG A 22 14.34 1.99 -2.53
CA ARG A 22 15.16 1.49 -1.44
C ARG A 22 14.28 0.99 -0.30
N GLY A 23 14.40 -0.30 0.03
CA GLY A 23 13.70 -0.94 1.15
C GLY A 23 12.28 -1.42 0.86
N GLY A 24 11.78 -1.30 -0.37
CA GLY A 24 10.39 -1.65 -0.68
C GLY A 24 9.96 -1.27 -2.09
N TYR A 25 8.68 -0.99 -2.22
CA TYR A 25 8.03 -0.55 -3.44
C TYR A 25 7.19 0.69 -3.20
N SER A 26 7.08 1.53 -4.22
CA SER A 26 6.10 2.60 -4.28
C SER A 26 4.78 2.07 -4.81
N VAL A 27 3.67 2.52 -4.23
CA VAL A 27 2.30 2.11 -4.58
C VAL A 27 1.46 3.37 -4.73
N ASP A 28 0.67 3.50 -5.79
CA ASP A 28 -0.34 4.55 -5.89
C ASP A 28 -1.62 4.06 -5.20
N ILE A 29 -2.16 4.85 -4.27
CA ILE A 29 -3.43 4.56 -3.57
C ILE A 29 -4.36 5.75 -3.67
N ALA A 30 -5.44 5.62 -4.45
CA ALA A 30 -6.39 6.70 -4.68
C ALA A 30 -5.70 8.05 -4.98
N GLY A 31 -4.64 8.04 -5.81
CA GLY A 31 -3.87 9.23 -6.17
C GLY A 31 -2.90 9.74 -5.08
N HIS A 32 -2.59 8.93 -4.08
CA HIS A 32 -1.58 9.21 -3.05
C HIS A 32 -0.44 8.19 -3.15
N PHE A 33 0.80 8.66 -3.09
CA PHE A 33 1.95 7.75 -3.02
C PHE A 33 2.05 7.11 -1.63
N ALA A 34 2.14 5.78 -1.61
CA ALA A 34 2.33 4.97 -0.43
C ALA A 34 3.55 4.05 -0.57
N PHE A 35 4.08 3.63 0.57
CA PHE A 35 5.24 2.76 0.65
C PHE A 35 4.83 1.36 1.09
N LEU A 36 5.20 0.36 0.29
CA LEU A 36 5.12 -1.05 0.62
C LEU A 36 6.51 -1.53 1.04
N PRO A 37 6.78 -1.75 2.34
CA PRO A 37 8.07 -2.26 2.79
C PRO A 37 8.32 -3.67 2.26
N ILE A 38 9.56 -3.96 1.86
CA ILE A 38 9.95 -5.30 1.43
C ILE A 38 9.90 -6.22 2.65
N ARG A 39 8.96 -7.17 2.65
CA ARG A 39 8.88 -8.22 3.68
C ARG A 39 9.31 -9.55 3.06
N PRO A 40 9.89 -10.48 3.85
CA PRO A 40 10.37 -11.77 3.34
C PRO A 40 9.28 -12.64 2.71
N HIS A 41 8.01 -12.31 2.93
CA HIS A 41 6.87 -13.07 2.44
C HIS A 41 6.26 -12.40 1.20
N SER A 42 6.55 -13.01 0.05
CA SER A 42 5.62 -13.16 -1.07
C SER A 42 5.05 -11.90 -1.74
N PHE A 43 5.88 -10.89 -2.03
CA PHE A 43 5.49 -9.91 -3.04
C PHE A 43 5.68 -10.51 -4.44
N SER A 44 4.59 -10.99 -5.04
CA SER A 44 4.55 -11.37 -6.46
C SER A 44 4.13 -10.15 -7.26
N HIS A 45 5.00 -9.64 -8.14
CA HIS A 45 4.73 -8.48 -9.01
C HIS A 45 3.50 -8.67 -9.93
N ASN A 46 2.98 -9.90 -10.05
CA ASN A 46 1.82 -10.23 -10.83
C ASN A 46 0.61 -10.49 -9.92
N SER A 47 -0.41 -9.63 -10.07
CA SER A 47 -1.86 -9.87 -9.94
C SER A 47 -2.56 -9.06 -8.87
N SER A 48 -3.33 -8.04 -9.28
CA SER A 48 -4.44 -7.41 -8.52
C SER A 48 -4.26 -7.34 -7.00
N ASP A 49 -3.05 -6.98 -6.56
CA ASP A 49 -2.71 -7.08 -5.16
C ASP A 49 -3.57 -6.08 -4.40
N ARG A 50 -4.23 -6.61 -3.38
CA ARG A 50 -4.99 -5.79 -2.45
C ARG A 50 -4.07 -5.45 -1.30
N PHE A 51 -4.21 -4.23 -0.80
CA PHE A 51 -3.40 -3.74 0.30
C PHE A 51 -4.28 -3.31 1.46
N TYR A 52 -3.76 -3.49 2.66
CA TYR A 52 -4.25 -2.81 3.85
C TYR A 52 -3.39 -1.59 4.10
N ILE A 53 -4.04 -0.50 4.48
CA ILE A 53 -3.34 0.67 5.00
C ILE A 53 -2.88 0.36 6.42
N GLU A 54 -1.58 0.20 6.62
CA GLU A 54 -0.99 -0.07 7.93
C GLU A 54 -0.92 1.23 8.76
N SER A 55 -0.50 2.33 8.13
CA SER A 55 -0.48 3.64 8.79
C SER A 55 -0.65 4.81 7.81
N ILE A 56 -1.23 5.90 8.31
CA ILE A 56 -1.32 7.19 7.61
C ILE A 56 -0.67 8.24 8.51
N ASN A 57 0.49 8.75 8.09
CA ASN A 57 1.15 9.89 8.70
C ASN A 57 1.10 11.09 7.75
N PRO A 58 1.29 12.34 8.24
CA PRO A 58 1.31 13.53 7.39
C PRO A 58 2.33 13.44 6.26
N ASP A 59 3.46 12.79 6.51
CA ASP A 59 4.57 12.70 5.56
C ASP A 59 4.56 11.42 4.72
N ASN A 60 3.95 10.34 5.21
CA ASN A 60 4.07 9.01 4.61
C ASN A 60 2.83 8.14 4.85
N ILE A 61 2.47 7.35 3.86
CA ILE A 61 1.47 6.29 3.96
C ILE A 61 2.19 4.95 3.84
N VAL A 62 1.94 4.03 4.77
CA VAL A 62 2.52 2.68 4.73
C VAL A 62 1.41 1.68 4.51
N VAL A 63 1.65 0.75 3.58
CA VAL A 63 0.72 -0.33 3.27
C VAL A 63 1.37 -1.69 3.39
N VAL A 64 0.52 -2.70 3.60
CA VAL A 64 0.92 -4.10 3.65
C VAL A 64 0.00 -4.91 2.75
N MET A 65 0.51 -6.02 2.22
CA MET A 65 -0.31 -6.91 1.38
C MET A 65 -1.47 -7.50 2.17
N ALA A 66 -2.63 -7.58 1.53
CA ALA A 66 -3.77 -8.32 2.04
C ALA A 66 -3.63 -9.79 1.62
N SER A 67 -3.12 -10.61 2.54
CA SER A 67 -3.07 -12.08 2.41
C SER A 67 -4.46 -12.71 2.43
#